data_AF-A0A7W3XTC5-F1
#
_entry.id   AF-A0A7W3XTC5-F1
#
_cell.length_a   1.000
_cell.length_b   1.000
_cell.length_c   1.000
_cell.angle_alpha   90.00
_cell.angle_beta   90.00
_cell.angle_gamma   90.00
#
_symmetry.space_group_name_H-M   'P 1'
#
loop_
_entity.id
_entity.type
_entity.pdbx_description
1 polymer ?
#
loop_
_entity_poly.entity_id
_entity_poly.type
_entity_poly.pdbx_seq_one_letter_code
_entity_poly.pdbx_strand_id
1 'polypeptide(L)'
;MTNKEFISKLQTVLNNYKTVYMWGVFGSPVTESIVFAKAKQYPSWYTAQKQASLRKLIGQGYFAFDCVNLIKGILWGWNGDASKTNGGAIYTSNGVPDISANGMLTKLTNVSTDFSKIEVGEAVWMDGHIGVYIGNGKVIECTPAWKNCVQLTACLNIGSISGLNGRRWTKHGKLPYLKYETDKPIESKLSEWAKPGYDFVTQNDISDGTRPKDPVTREEVWSMLQRYSVIQK
;
A
#
# COMPACT_ATOMS: atom_id res chain seq x y z
N MET A 1 -8.17 12.01 1.27
CA MET A 1 -6.87 11.37 1.01
C MET A 1 -6.82 10.92 -0.43
N THR A 2 -5.72 11.15 -1.13
CA THR A 2 -5.50 10.63 -2.49
C THR A 2 -5.00 9.19 -2.45
N ASN A 3 -5.09 8.45 -3.57
CA ASN A 3 -4.48 7.12 -3.68
C ASN A 3 -2.95 7.15 -3.44
N LYS A 4 -2.27 8.24 -3.82
CA LYS A 4 -0.83 8.41 -3.60
C LYS A 4 -0.48 8.62 -2.11
N GLU A 5 -1.22 9.48 -1.43
CA GLU A 5 -1.08 9.67 0.03
C GLU A 5 -1.35 8.38 0.79
N PHE A 6 -2.37 7.63 0.37
CA PHE A 6 -2.73 6.35 0.97
C PHE A 6 -1.61 5.31 0.84
N ILE A 7 -0.99 5.21 -0.34
CA ILE A 7 0.16 4.32 -0.56
C ILE A 7 1.37 4.76 0.25
N SER A 8 1.65 6.06 0.32
CA SER A 8 2.75 6.58 1.14
C SER A 8 2.57 6.19 2.62
N LYS A 9 1.33 6.24 3.13
CA LYS A 9 1.01 5.76 4.49
C LYS A 9 1.18 4.25 4.62
N LEU A 10 0.75 3.45 3.65
CA LEU A 10 0.99 1.99 3.66
C LEU A 10 2.48 1.64 3.66
N GLN A 11 3.27 2.32 2.84
CA GLN A 11 4.73 2.17 2.78
C GLN A 11 5.38 2.61 4.09
N THR A 12 4.87 3.66 4.72
CA THR A 12 5.32 4.11 6.04
C THR A 12 5.08 3.03 7.09
N VAL A 13 3.90 2.40 7.12
CA VAL A 13 3.62 1.24 8.00
C VAL A 13 4.61 0.10 7.72
N LEU A 14 4.81 -0.25 6.46
CA LEU A 14 5.69 -1.35 6.03
C LEU A 14 7.15 -1.13 6.44
N ASN A 15 7.68 0.08 6.26
CA ASN A 15 9.11 0.35 6.38
C ASN A 15 9.52 0.82 7.77
N ASN A 16 8.63 1.49 8.51
CA ASN A 16 8.99 2.22 9.72
C ASN A 16 8.43 1.60 11.00
N TYR A 17 7.50 0.65 10.90
CA TYR A 17 6.83 0.08 12.07
C TYR A 17 6.95 -1.44 12.12
N LYS A 18 7.22 -1.96 13.33
CA LYS A 18 7.06 -3.39 13.61
C LYS A 18 5.57 -3.70 13.65
N THR A 19 5.13 -4.63 12.81
CA THR A 19 3.71 -5.01 12.77
C THR A 19 3.52 -6.51 12.97
N VAL A 20 2.33 -6.89 13.44
CA VAL A 20 1.92 -8.29 13.60
C VAL A 20 0.46 -8.46 13.19
N TYR A 21 0.11 -9.62 12.63
CA TYR A 21 -1.29 -9.93 12.34
C TYR A 21 -2.07 -10.30 13.61
N MET A 22 -3.15 -9.58 13.89
CA MET A 22 -4.15 -9.89 14.93
C MET A 22 -5.54 -9.63 14.37
N TRP A 23 -6.34 -10.68 14.25
CA TRP A 23 -7.70 -10.57 13.72
C TRP A 23 -8.58 -9.64 14.58
N GLY A 24 -9.20 -8.65 13.93
CA GLY A 24 -10.08 -7.67 14.54
C GLY A 24 -9.36 -6.45 15.15
N VAL A 25 -8.07 -6.22 14.86
CA VAL A 25 -7.31 -5.08 15.38
C VAL A 25 -6.92 -4.13 14.23
N PHE A 26 -7.01 -2.82 14.45
CA PHE A 26 -6.78 -1.76 13.46
C PHE A 26 -5.67 -0.78 13.84
N GLY A 27 -4.55 -1.31 14.32
CA GLY A 27 -3.33 -0.54 14.56
C GLY A 27 -3.05 -0.25 16.04
N SER A 28 -3.57 -1.06 16.96
CA SER A 28 -3.25 -0.96 18.39
C SER A 28 -1.82 -1.41 18.66
N PRO A 29 -1.08 -0.76 19.58
CA PRO A 29 0.09 -1.38 20.19
C PRO A 29 -0.28 -2.76 20.78
N VAL A 30 0.65 -3.72 20.71
CA VAL A 30 0.45 -5.03 21.32
C VAL A 30 0.62 -4.92 22.84
N THR A 31 -0.48 -5.10 23.56
CA THR A 31 -0.58 -5.07 25.03
C THR A 31 -1.31 -6.31 25.55
N GLU A 32 -1.21 -6.59 26.84
CA GLU A 32 -1.99 -7.68 27.45
C GLU A 32 -3.50 -7.43 27.30
N SER A 33 -3.95 -6.17 27.41
CA SER A 33 -5.36 -5.81 27.31
C SER A 33 -5.95 -6.13 25.94
N ILE A 34 -5.23 -5.84 24.84
CA ILE A 34 -5.75 -6.14 23.50
C ILE A 34 -5.70 -7.64 23.19
N VAL A 35 -4.66 -8.35 23.66
CA VAL A 35 -4.57 -9.82 23.51
C VAL A 35 -5.73 -10.50 24.25
N PHE A 36 -5.97 -10.11 25.50
CA PHE A 36 -7.08 -10.64 26.30
C PHE A 36 -8.44 -10.33 25.68
N ALA A 37 -8.68 -9.08 25.27
CA ALA A 37 -9.95 -8.67 24.67
C ALA A 37 -10.26 -9.46 23.39
N LYS A 38 -9.25 -9.65 22.52
CA LYS A 38 -9.44 -10.39 21.26
C LYS A 38 -9.52 -11.91 21.47
N ALA A 39 -8.83 -12.45 22.47
CA ALA A 39 -8.99 -13.84 22.88
C ALA A 39 -10.41 -14.15 23.37
N LYS A 40 -11.01 -13.23 24.13
CA LYS A 40 -12.42 -13.34 24.55
C LYS A 40 -13.38 -13.22 23.36
N GLN A 41 -13.09 -12.32 22.41
CA GLN A 41 -13.95 -12.07 21.26
C GLN A 41 -13.92 -13.21 20.22
N TYR A 42 -12.74 -13.79 19.96
CA TYR A 42 -12.53 -14.79 18.91
C TYR A 42 -11.70 -15.99 19.44
N PRO A 43 -12.22 -16.77 20.41
CA PRO A 43 -11.44 -17.78 21.12
C PRO A 43 -10.90 -18.90 20.21
N SER A 44 -11.61 -19.24 19.13
CA SER A 44 -11.16 -20.25 18.17
C SER A 44 -9.94 -19.80 17.36
N TRP A 45 -9.79 -18.50 17.11
CA TRP A 45 -8.64 -17.96 16.40
C TRP A 45 -7.49 -17.66 17.34
N TYR A 46 -7.75 -17.12 18.53
CA TYR A 46 -6.74 -16.77 19.54
C TYR A 46 -6.47 -17.94 20.49
N THR A 47 -5.92 -19.02 19.93
CA THR A 47 -5.48 -20.19 20.71
C THR A 47 -4.43 -19.81 21.77
N ALA A 48 -4.23 -20.66 22.77
CA ALA A 48 -3.22 -20.44 23.81
C ALA A 48 -1.82 -20.18 23.22
N GLN A 49 -1.46 -20.90 22.15
CA GLN A 49 -0.17 -20.75 21.46
C GLN A 49 -0.05 -19.39 20.76
N LYS A 50 -1.13 -18.91 20.11
CA LYS A 50 -1.16 -17.57 19.51
C LYS A 50 -1.08 -16.48 20.56
N GLN A 51 -1.85 -16.60 21.64
CA GLN A 51 -1.78 -15.65 22.75
C GLN A 51 -0.36 -15.59 23.34
N ALA A 52 0.27 -16.73 23.61
CA ALA A 52 1.65 -16.78 24.10
C ALA A 52 2.64 -16.12 23.12
N SER A 53 2.46 -16.33 21.81
CA SER A 53 3.31 -15.70 20.80
C SER A 53 3.11 -14.18 20.72
N LEU A 54 1.87 -13.69 20.83
CA LEU A 54 1.56 -12.26 20.85
C LEU A 54 2.06 -11.59 22.13
N ARG A 55 1.93 -12.26 23.29
CA ARG A 55 2.43 -11.74 24.58
C ARG A 55 3.94 -11.50 24.58
N LYS A 56 4.72 -12.29 23.83
CA LYS A 56 6.16 -12.06 23.66
C LYS A 56 6.45 -10.70 23.01
N LEU A 57 5.54 -10.14 22.21
CA LEU A 57 5.72 -8.88 21.50
C LEU A 57 5.36 -7.64 22.34
N ILE A 58 4.78 -7.84 23.53
CA ILE A 58 4.40 -6.74 24.43
C ILE A 58 5.65 -5.92 24.79
N GLY A 59 5.55 -4.61 24.70
CA GLY A 59 6.66 -3.68 25.00
C GLY A 59 7.75 -3.60 23.93
N GLN A 60 7.67 -4.38 22.84
CA GLN A 60 8.69 -4.37 21.78
C GLN A 60 8.41 -3.37 20.63
N GLY A 61 7.38 -2.52 20.79
CA GLY A 61 6.98 -1.52 19.79
C GLY A 61 6.18 -2.08 18.60
N TYR A 62 5.51 -3.24 18.77
CA TYR A 62 4.67 -3.81 17.71
C TYR A 62 3.29 -3.15 17.67
N PHE A 63 2.83 -2.88 16.46
CA PHE A 63 1.44 -2.55 16.14
C PHE A 63 0.71 -3.73 15.50
N ALA A 64 -0.54 -3.92 15.87
CA ALA A 64 -1.35 -5.05 15.45
C ALA A 64 -2.40 -4.63 14.42
N PHE A 65 -2.47 -5.34 13.31
CA PHE A 65 -3.47 -5.14 12.26
C PHE A 65 -4.05 -6.49 11.82
N ASP A 66 -5.23 -6.48 11.18
CA ASP A 66 -5.58 -7.51 10.20
C ASP A 66 -5.63 -6.93 8.79
N CYS A 67 -6.01 -7.75 7.81
CA CYS A 67 -5.99 -7.39 6.40
C CYS A 67 -6.82 -6.13 6.08
N VAL A 68 -8.13 -6.16 6.35
CA VAL A 68 -9.02 -5.02 6.08
C VAL A 68 -8.82 -3.89 7.08
N ASN A 69 -8.43 -4.22 8.31
CA ASN A 69 -8.18 -3.23 9.35
C ASN A 69 -6.88 -2.45 9.16
N LEU A 70 -5.91 -2.93 8.37
CA LEU A 70 -4.81 -2.09 7.87
C LEU A 70 -5.35 -0.94 7.00
N ILE A 71 -6.21 -1.27 6.04
CA ILE A 71 -6.84 -0.29 5.14
C ILE A 71 -7.71 0.68 5.94
N LYS A 72 -8.63 0.15 6.76
CA LYS A 72 -9.52 0.99 7.57
C LYS A 72 -8.74 1.83 8.59
N GLY A 73 -7.73 1.28 9.27
CA GLY A 73 -6.92 2.02 10.24
C GLY A 73 -6.27 3.26 9.61
N ILE A 74 -5.63 3.11 8.45
CA ILE A 74 -5.05 4.25 7.73
C ILE A 74 -6.12 5.26 7.31
N LEU A 75 -7.25 4.79 6.77
CA LEU A 75 -8.36 5.66 6.38
C LEU A 75 -9.03 6.34 7.59
N TRP A 76 -8.94 5.74 8.77
CA TRP A 76 -9.39 6.27 10.06
C TRP A 76 -8.35 7.18 10.75
N GLY A 77 -7.28 7.53 10.05
CA GLY A 77 -6.29 8.50 10.55
C GLY A 77 -5.17 7.90 11.40
N TRP A 78 -4.93 6.58 11.32
CA TRP A 78 -3.77 5.96 11.97
C TRP A 78 -2.47 6.72 11.64
N ASN A 79 -1.65 6.96 12.67
CA ASN A 79 -0.39 7.70 12.57
C ASN A 79 0.77 7.06 13.35
N GLY A 80 0.55 5.90 13.98
CA GLY A 80 1.59 5.15 14.68
C GLY A 80 1.97 5.73 16.04
N ASP A 81 1.11 6.55 16.65
CA ASP A 81 1.32 7.03 18.01
C ASP A 81 1.10 5.90 19.03
N ALA A 82 2.19 5.34 19.55
CA ALA A 82 2.15 4.25 20.51
C ALA A 82 1.52 4.63 21.87
N SER A 83 1.36 5.93 22.16
CA SER A 83 0.68 6.40 23.38
C SER A 83 -0.85 6.40 23.24
N LYS A 84 -1.36 6.25 22.01
CA LYS A 84 -2.80 6.28 21.72
C LYS A 84 -3.33 4.88 21.46
N THR A 85 -4.57 4.67 21.88
CA THR A 85 -5.35 3.50 21.45
C THR A 85 -5.39 3.44 19.92
N ASN A 86 -5.22 2.24 19.36
CA ASN A 86 -5.23 2.02 17.90
C ASN A 86 -4.24 2.90 17.12
N GLY A 87 -3.12 3.32 17.73
CA GLY A 87 -2.06 4.05 17.04
C GLY A 87 -2.54 5.36 16.40
N GLY A 88 -3.51 6.01 17.05
CA GLY A 88 -4.11 7.28 16.61
C GLY A 88 -5.34 7.16 15.72
N ALA A 89 -5.71 5.95 15.27
CA ALA A 89 -6.91 5.76 14.44
C ALA A 89 -8.20 6.02 15.23
N ILE A 90 -9.10 6.81 14.65
CA ILE A 90 -10.42 7.11 15.23
C ILE A 90 -11.46 6.21 14.56
N TYR A 91 -12.02 5.29 15.36
CA TYR A 91 -12.97 4.28 14.88
C TYR A 91 -14.12 4.91 14.09
N THR A 92 -14.42 4.36 12.90
CA THR A 92 -15.50 4.81 11.99
C THR A 92 -15.43 6.26 11.52
N SER A 93 -14.26 6.90 11.60
CA SER A 93 -14.05 8.26 11.09
C SER A 93 -13.96 8.31 9.55
N ASN A 94 -13.97 9.52 8.99
CA ASN A 94 -13.79 9.79 7.55
C ASN A 94 -14.81 9.09 6.64
N GLY A 95 -16.00 8.77 7.16
CA GLY A 95 -17.06 8.08 6.42
C GLY A 95 -16.76 6.63 6.08
N VAL A 96 -15.72 6.03 6.69
CA VAL A 96 -15.32 4.64 6.42
C VAL A 96 -15.97 3.70 7.43
N PRO A 97 -16.83 2.76 7.01
CA PRO A 97 -17.58 1.88 7.91
C PRO A 97 -16.72 0.75 8.48
N ASP A 98 -17.13 0.19 9.61
CA ASP A 98 -16.54 -1.04 10.14
C ASP A 98 -17.12 -2.28 9.46
N ILE A 99 -16.40 -2.79 8.46
CA ILE A 99 -16.81 -3.95 7.65
C ILE A 99 -15.67 -4.96 7.47
N SER A 100 -16.03 -6.21 7.19
CA SER A 100 -15.08 -7.28 6.88
C SER A 100 -14.42 -7.09 5.50
N ALA A 101 -13.41 -7.91 5.17
CA ALA A 101 -12.84 -7.93 3.82
C ALA A 101 -13.92 -8.16 2.74
N ASN A 102 -14.84 -9.09 2.97
CA ASN A 102 -15.97 -9.38 2.07
C ASN A 102 -16.96 -8.22 2.04
N GLY A 103 -17.21 -7.57 3.18
CA GLY A 103 -18.01 -6.36 3.23
C GLY A 103 -17.37 -5.23 2.41
N MET A 104 -16.05 -5.06 2.50
CA MET A 104 -15.31 -4.05 1.75
C MET A 104 -15.42 -4.25 0.25
N LEU A 105 -15.39 -5.50 -0.24
CA LEU A 105 -15.63 -5.81 -1.66
C LEU A 105 -16.96 -5.20 -2.14
N THR A 106 -18.03 -5.28 -1.35
CA THR A 106 -19.35 -4.72 -1.73
C THR A 106 -19.38 -3.19 -1.82
N LYS A 107 -18.34 -2.53 -1.29
CA LYS A 107 -18.19 -1.07 -1.33
C LYS A 107 -17.21 -0.60 -2.41
N LEU A 108 -16.40 -1.49 -2.97
CA LEU A 108 -15.49 -1.13 -4.05
C LEU A 108 -16.27 -0.66 -5.27
N THR A 109 -15.71 0.33 -5.95
CA THR A 109 -16.21 0.81 -7.26
C THR A 109 -15.33 0.25 -8.37
N ASN A 110 -15.86 0.18 -9.59
CA ASN A 110 -15.14 -0.38 -10.76
C ASN A 110 -14.55 -1.77 -10.49
N VAL A 111 -15.33 -2.65 -9.84
CA VAL A 111 -14.88 -4.01 -9.50
C VAL A 111 -14.66 -4.81 -10.78
N SER A 112 -13.49 -5.42 -10.90
CA SER A 112 -13.08 -6.19 -12.07
C SER A 112 -12.35 -7.47 -11.66
N THR A 113 -12.38 -8.46 -12.56
CA THR A 113 -11.55 -9.67 -12.51
C THR A 113 -10.38 -9.60 -13.50
N ASP A 114 -10.34 -8.57 -14.36
CA ASP A 114 -9.28 -8.31 -15.33
C ASP A 114 -8.20 -7.39 -14.73
N PHE A 115 -7.11 -8.01 -14.29
CA PHE A 115 -5.97 -7.33 -13.66
C PHE A 115 -5.04 -6.61 -14.66
N SER A 116 -5.28 -6.69 -15.97
CA SER A 116 -4.46 -5.95 -16.95
C SER A 116 -4.61 -4.43 -16.84
N LYS A 117 -5.70 -3.97 -16.19
CA LYS A 117 -6.04 -2.55 -16.01
C LYS A 117 -6.06 -2.10 -14.55
N ILE A 118 -5.55 -2.92 -13.63
CA ILE A 118 -5.54 -2.57 -12.20
C ILE A 118 -4.74 -1.29 -11.96
N GLU A 119 -5.33 -0.37 -11.21
CA GLU A 119 -4.71 0.93 -10.91
C GLU A 119 -4.06 0.97 -9.53
N VAL A 120 -3.02 1.79 -9.41
CA VAL A 120 -2.31 2.05 -8.16
C VAL A 120 -3.27 2.62 -7.11
N GLY A 121 -3.36 1.93 -5.97
CA GLY A 121 -4.23 2.26 -4.84
C GLY A 121 -5.53 1.44 -4.79
N GLU A 122 -5.81 0.65 -5.83
CA GLU A 122 -6.96 -0.26 -5.81
C GLU A 122 -6.78 -1.37 -4.77
N ALA A 123 -7.89 -1.75 -4.16
CA ALA A 123 -7.93 -2.91 -3.30
C ALA A 123 -7.93 -4.17 -4.16
N VAL A 124 -7.14 -5.17 -3.76
CA VAL A 124 -7.17 -6.53 -4.30
C VAL A 124 -7.81 -7.44 -3.28
N TRP A 125 -8.69 -8.33 -3.73
CA TRP A 125 -9.54 -9.12 -2.85
C TRP A 125 -9.65 -10.57 -3.30
N MET A 126 -9.72 -11.47 -2.31
CA MET A 126 -10.21 -12.84 -2.43
C MET A 126 -11.05 -13.16 -1.19
N ASP A 127 -11.81 -14.26 -1.21
CA ASP A 127 -12.72 -14.53 -0.09
C ASP A 127 -12.00 -14.55 1.27
N GLY A 128 -12.50 -13.70 2.18
CA GLY A 128 -11.94 -13.50 3.52
C GLY A 128 -10.69 -12.63 3.62
N HIS A 129 -10.10 -12.13 2.51
CA HIS A 129 -8.81 -11.43 2.54
C HIS A 129 -8.70 -10.27 1.54
N ILE A 130 -7.96 -9.23 1.92
CA ILE A 130 -7.82 -8.01 1.12
C ILE A 130 -6.41 -7.41 1.27
N GLY A 131 -5.92 -6.79 0.22
CA GLY A 131 -4.69 -6.00 0.19
C GLY A 131 -4.84 -4.77 -0.70
N VAL A 132 -3.76 -4.02 -0.88
CA VAL A 132 -3.74 -2.83 -1.74
C VAL A 132 -2.65 -2.95 -2.78
N TYR A 133 -3.02 -2.83 -4.05
CA TYR A 133 -2.06 -2.80 -5.15
C TYR A 133 -1.31 -1.47 -5.16
N ILE A 134 0.03 -1.53 -5.14
CA ILE A 134 0.89 -0.34 -5.06
C ILE A 134 1.68 -0.08 -6.36
N GLY A 135 1.32 -0.77 -7.45
CA GLY A 135 2.02 -0.67 -8.74
C GLY A 135 3.11 -1.73 -8.92
N ASN A 136 3.60 -1.85 -10.16
CA ASN A 136 4.72 -2.73 -10.52
C ASN A 136 4.56 -4.19 -10.06
N GLY A 137 3.35 -4.73 -10.14
CA GLY A 137 3.07 -6.11 -9.73
C GLY A 137 3.09 -6.34 -8.21
N LYS A 138 3.07 -5.30 -7.37
CA LYS A 138 3.23 -5.40 -5.91
C LYS A 138 1.98 -5.03 -5.14
N VAL A 139 1.79 -5.69 -3.99
CA VAL A 139 0.68 -5.49 -3.06
C VAL A 139 1.25 -5.29 -1.66
N ILE A 140 0.66 -4.38 -0.89
CA ILE A 140 0.83 -4.34 0.57
C ILE A 140 -0.40 -4.99 1.21
N GLU A 141 -0.15 -5.98 2.07
CA GLU A 141 -1.19 -6.70 2.80
C GLU A 141 -0.75 -7.03 4.22
N CYS A 142 -1.70 -7.17 5.14
CA CYS A 142 -1.45 -7.75 6.46
C CYS A 142 -1.99 -9.16 6.49
N THR A 143 -1.13 -10.15 6.71
CA THR A 143 -1.52 -11.57 6.66
C THR A 143 -0.73 -12.40 7.67
N PRO A 144 -1.33 -13.46 8.27
CA PRO A 144 -0.60 -14.41 9.09
C PRO A 144 0.38 -15.27 8.27
N ALA A 145 0.22 -15.33 6.95
CA ALA A 145 1.13 -16.04 6.07
C ALA A 145 2.53 -15.40 6.02
N TRP A 146 3.53 -16.26 5.87
CA TRP A 146 4.96 -15.98 5.81
C TRP A 146 5.50 -15.24 7.03
N LYS A 147 5.45 -13.91 7.03
CA LYS A 147 6.05 -13.07 8.08
C LYS A 147 5.10 -12.72 9.23
N ASN A 148 3.81 -13.06 9.13
CA ASN A 148 2.78 -12.75 10.13
C ASN A 148 2.68 -11.26 10.47
N CYS A 149 2.72 -10.39 9.46
CA CYS A 149 2.78 -8.93 9.60
C CYS A 149 2.19 -8.21 8.37
N VAL A 150 2.25 -6.87 8.39
CA VAL A 150 2.14 -6.06 7.18
C VAL A 150 3.38 -6.31 6.33
N GLN A 151 3.20 -6.70 5.08
CA GLN A 151 4.30 -7.10 4.20
C GLN A 151 4.01 -6.77 2.74
N LEU A 152 5.09 -6.68 1.97
CA LEU A 152 5.07 -6.53 0.52
C LEU A 152 5.00 -7.91 -0.14
N THR A 153 4.06 -8.11 -1.05
CA THR A 153 3.88 -9.37 -1.79
C THR A 153 3.67 -9.12 -3.28
N ALA A 154 3.89 -10.15 -4.09
CA ALA A 154 3.63 -10.12 -5.52
C ALA A 154 2.13 -10.34 -5.81
N CYS A 155 1.57 -9.52 -6.69
CA CYS A 155 0.29 -9.76 -7.33
C CYS A 155 0.47 -10.81 -8.43
N LEU A 156 0.20 -12.08 -8.12
CA LEU A 156 0.44 -13.19 -9.07
C LEU A 156 -0.52 -13.16 -10.29
N ASN A 157 -1.52 -12.28 -10.28
CA ASN A 157 -2.33 -11.98 -11.46
C ASN A 157 -1.53 -11.27 -12.55
N ILE A 158 -0.53 -10.47 -12.17
CA ILE A 158 0.36 -9.75 -13.08
C ILE A 158 1.63 -10.57 -13.34
N GLY A 159 2.21 -11.15 -12.29
CA GLY A 159 3.41 -11.97 -12.40
C GLY A 159 4.06 -12.24 -11.05
N SER A 160 4.96 -13.22 -11.01
CA SER A 160 5.83 -13.44 -9.86
C SER A 160 6.95 -12.40 -9.81
N ILE A 161 7.46 -12.11 -8.62
CA ILE A 161 8.61 -11.23 -8.39
C ILE A 161 9.61 -12.01 -7.54
N SER A 162 10.85 -12.15 -8.02
CA SER A 162 11.90 -12.88 -7.31
C SER A 162 12.09 -12.33 -5.89
N GLY A 163 12.18 -13.23 -4.91
CA GLY A 163 12.32 -12.88 -3.49
C GLY A 163 11.04 -12.41 -2.79
N LEU A 164 9.91 -12.26 -3.51
CA LEU A 164 8.61 -11.96 -2.92
C LEU A 164 7.70 -13.17 -2.91
N ASN A 165 7.12 -13.44 -1.74
CA ASN A 165 5.92 -14.25 -1.66
C ASN A 165 4.79 -13.56 -2.44
N GLY A 166 3.83 -14.34 -2.94
CA GLY A 166 2.75 -13.79 -3.74
C GLY A 166 1.44 -14.53 -3.56
N ARG A 167 0.37 -13.87 -3.97
CA ARG A 167 -0.99 -14.39 -3.96
C ARG A 167 -1.69 -14.03 -5.26
N ARG A 168 -2.56 -14.93 -5.74
CA ARG A 168 -3.52 -14.64 -6.80
C ARG A 168 -4.81 -14.14 -6.16
N TRP A 169 -5.29 -13.00 -6.62
CA TRP A 169 -6.48 -12.33 -6.17
C TRP A 169 -7.64 -12.59 -7.12
N THR A 170 -8.85 -12.62 -6.59
CA THR A 170 -10.07 -12.93 -7.36
C THR A 170 -10.62 -11.69 -8.04
N LYS A 171 -10.63 -10.55 -7.34
CA LYS A 171 -11.15 -9.27 -7.83
C LYS A 171 -10.24 -8.13 -7.39
N HIS A 172 -10.34 -7.01 -8.08
CA HIS A 172 -9.82 -5.73 -7.63
C HIS A 172 -10.86 -4.63 -7.84
N GLY A 173 -10.66 -3.47 -7.22
CA GLY A 173 -11.51 -2.31 -7.42
C GLY A 173 -11.10 -1.11 -6.58
N LYS A 174 -11.69 0.04 -6.90
CA LYS A 174 -11.39 1.32 -6.28
C LYS A 174 -12.07 1.46 -4.93
N LEU A 175 -11.28 1.71 -3.89
CA LEU A 175 -11.77 2.15 -2.58
C LEU A 175 -12.50 3.51 -2.73
N PRO A 176 -13.80 3.61 -2.41
CA PRO A 176 -14.59 4.83 -2.64
C PRO A 176 -14.18 6.00 -1.73
N TYR A 177 -13.34 5.74 -0.73
CA TYR A 177 -12.86 6.72 0.25
C TYR A 177 -11.59 7.45 -0.19
N LEU A 178 -11.04 7.09 -1.36
CA LEU A 178 -9.85 7.69 -1.94
C LEU A 178 -10.20 8.55 -3.14
N LYS A 179 -9.51 9.67 -3.29
CA LYS A 179 -9.45 10.40 -4.55
C LYS A 179 -8.37 9.77 -5.42
N TYR A 180 -8.76 9.10 -6.51
CA TYR A 180 -7.79 8.53 -7.45
C TYR A 180 -7.23 9.63 -8.32
N GLU A 181 -5.95 9.90 -8.15
CA GLU A 181 -5.17 10.71 -9.04
C GLU A 181 -4.46 9.77 -9.99
N THR A 182 -4.87 9.81 -11.25
CA THR A 182 -4.08 9.18 -12.30
C THR A 182 -2.78 9.96 -12.41
N ASP A 183 -1.66 9.26 -12.63
CA ASP A 183 -0.54 9.93 -13.25
C ASP A 183 -0.98 10.32 -14.64
N LYS A 184 -1.44 11.58 -14.72
CA LYS A 184 -1.56 12.33 -15.95
C LYS A 184 -0.35 11.96 -16.81
N PRO A 185 -0.54 11.51 -18.07
CA PRO A 185 0.55 11.25 -19.00
C PRO A 185 1.57 12.38 -18.87
N ILE A 186 2.86 12.08 -18.86
CA ILE A 186 3.91 13.10 -18.71
C ILE A 186 3.64 14.27 -19.66
N GLU A 187 3.16 13.96 -20.86
CA GLU A 187 2.69 14.86 -21.90
C GLU A 187 1.62 15.88 -21.44
N SER A 188 0.70 15.49 -20.57
CA SER A 188 -0.32 16.35 -19.96
C SER A 188 0.16 17.12 -18.70
N LYS A 189 1.39 16.84 -18.25
CA LYS A 189 2.10 17.61 -17.21
C LYS A 189 3.07 18.62 -17.82
N LEU A 190 3.48 18.48 -19.09
CA LEU A 190 4.37 19.41 -19.78
C LEU A 190 3.69 20.75 -20.02
N SER A 191 4.43 21.85 -19.87
CA SER A 191 4.02 23.14 -20.43
C SER A 191 4.16 23.09 -21.95
N GLU A 192 3.24 23.72 -22.68
CA GLU A 192 3.20 23.74 -24.16
C GLU A 192 4.54 24.11 -24.79
N TRP A 193 5.25 25.08 -24.21
CA TRP A 193 6.56 25.53 -24.69
C TRP A 193 7.66 24.46 -24.54
N ALA A 194 7.52 23.53 -23.61
CA ALA A 194 8.52 22.50 -23.31
C ALA A 194 8.33 21.22 -24.14
N LYS A 195 7.16 21.03 -24.78
CA LYS A 195 6.85 19.82 -25.56
C LYS A 195 7.87 19.54 -26.68
N PRO A 196 8.26 20.51 -27.54
CA PRO A 196 9.23 20.23 -28.60
C PRO A 196 10.59 19.78 -28.06
N GLY A 197 11.06 20.39 -26.96
CA GLY A 197 12.31 20.00 -26.32
C GLY A 197 12.23 18.63 -25.66
N TYR A 198 11.11 18.34 -24.98
CA TYR A 198 10.85 17.03 -24.38
C TYR A 198 10.83 15.90 -25.43
N ASP A 199 10.11 16.12 -26.54
CA ASP A 199 10.02 15.13 -27.62
C ASP A 199 11.39 14.87 -28.23
N PHE A 200 12.17 15.93 -28.48
CA PHE A 200 13.53 15.79 -28.98
C PHE A 200 14.40 14.95 -28.04
N VAL A 201 14.46 15.28 -26.75
CA VAL A 201 15.37 14.57 -25.82
C VAL A 201 14.95 13.13 -25.53
N THR A 202 13.65 12.82 -25.59
CA THR A 202 13.15 11.46 -25.36
C THR A 202 13.28 10.58 -26.60
N GLN A 203 12.98 11.09 -27.79
CA GLN A 203 13.14 10.36 -29.05
C GLN A 203 14.60 10.02 -29.36
N ASN A 204 15.52 10.86 -28.87
CA ASN A 204 16.97 10.71 -29.08
C ASN A 204 17.68 10.05 -27.90
N ASP A 205 16.94 9.48 -26.93
CA ASP A 205 17.48 8.82 -25.72
C ASP A 205 18.48 9.69 -24.92
N ILE A 206 18.33 11.02 -25.02
CA ILE A 206 19.12 11.97 -24.25
C ILE A 206 18.62 11.98 -22.80
N SER A 207 17.30 11.89 -22.60
CA SER A 207 16.62 11.85 -21.30
C SER A 207 15.49 10.81 -21.31
N ASP A 208 15.23 10.19 -20.15
CA ASP A 208 14.12 9.23 -19.99
C ASP A 208 12.73 9.90 -19.91
N GLY A 209 12.70 11.23 -19.77
CA GLY A 209 11.48 12.02 -19.73
C GLY A 209 10.61 11.82 -18.48
N THR A 210 11.02 11.01 -17.51
CA THR A 210 10.13 10.56 -16.42
C THR A 210 9.77 11.66 -15.41
N ARG A 211 10.60 12.70 -15.31
CA ARG A 211 10.49 13.79 -14.31
C ARG A 211 10.72 15.19 -14.91
N PRO A 212 9.93 15.65 -15.89
CA PRO A 212 10.26 16.84 -16.67
C PRO A 212 10.11 18.18 -15.93
N LYS A 213 9.60 18.18 -14.69
CA LYS A 213 9.44 19.38 -13.85
C LYS A 213 10.33 19.38 -12.62
N ASP A 214 11.05 18.30 -12.36
CA ASP A 214 11.92 18.20 -11.19
C ASP A 214 13.23 18.96 -11.48
N PRO A 215 13.88 19.53 -10.45
CA PRO A 215 15.24 20.04 -10.59
C PRO A 215 16.19 18.94 -11.07
N VAL A 216 16.97 19.24 -12.11
CA VAL A 216 18.01 18.33 -12.64
C VAL A 216 19.30 18.47 -11.84
N THR A 217 19.96 17.34 -11.56
CA THR A 217 21.29 17.32 -10.93
C THR A 217 22.38 17.62 -11.96
N ARG A 218 23.57 18.03 -11.49
CA ARG A 218 24.72 18.28 -12.40
C ARG A 218 25.17 17.01 -13.12
N GLU A 219 25.11 15.85 -12.46
CA GLU A 219 25.47 14.56 -13.05
C GLU A 219 24.51 14.15 -14.17
N GLU A 220 23.20 14.34 -13.98
CA GLU A 220 22.20 14.11 -15.02
C GLU A 220 22.44 15.04 -16.22
N VAL A 221 22.76 16.32 -16.00
CA VAL A 221 23.12 17.25 -17.08
C VAL A 221 24.35 16.77 -17.85
N TRP A 222 25.42 16.35 -17.16
CA TRP A 222 26.63 15.84 -17.83
C TRP A 222 26.34 14.60 -18.68
N SER A 223 25.54 13.67 -18.16
CA SER A 223 25.11 12.48 -18.89
C SER A 223 24.29 12.84 -20.14
N MET A 224 23.34 13.77 -20.03
CA MET A 224 22.55 14.26 -21.16
C MET A 224 23.44 14.92 -22.23
N LEU A 225 24.40 15.76 -21.84
CA LEU A 225 25.35 16.40 -22.76
C LEU A 225 26.25 15.38 -23.46
N GLN A 226 26.71 14.36 -22.72
CA GLN A 226 27.51 13.28 -23.30
C GLN A 226 26.72 12.50 -24.36
N ARG A 227 25.46 12.12 -24.05
CA ARG A 227 24.58 11.42 -25.01
C ARG A 227 24.32 12.27 -26.24
N TYR A 228 24.00 13.56 -26.05
CA TYR A 228 23.81 14.50 -27.16
C TYR A 228 25.04 14.60 -28.08
N SER A 229 26.24 14.62 -27.50
CA SER A 229 27.50 14.70 -28.29
C SER A 229 27.73 13.50 -29.21
N VAL A 230 27.16 12.33 -28.89
CA VAL A 230 27.26 11.12 -29.71
C VAL A 230 26.35 11.22 -30.94
N ILE A 231 25.22 11.91 -30.83
CA ILE A 231 24.21 12.04 -31.89
C ILE A 231 24.63 13.06 -32.96
N GLN A 232 25.54 13.97 -32.61
CA GLN A 232 26.06 14.98 -33.55
C GLN A 232 27.21 14.47 -34.44
N LYS A 233 27.58 13.19 -34.33
CA LYS A 233 28.61 12.54 -35.17
C LYS A 233 27.97 11.64 -36.20
#